data_AF-A0A9W4K765-F1
#
_entry.id   AF-A0A9W4K765-F1
#
_cell.length_a   1.000
_cell.length_b   1.000
_cell.length_c   1.000
_cell.angle_alpha   90.00
_cell.angle_beta   90.00
_cell.angle_gamma   90.00
#
_symmetry.space_group_name_H-M   'P 1'
#
loop_
_entity.id
_entity.type
_entity.pdbx_description
1 polymer ?
#
loop_
_entity_poly.entity_id
_entity_poly.type
_entity_poly.pdbx_seq_one_letter_code
_entity_poly.pdbx_strand_id
1 'polypeptide(L)' 'QGKLDEAEQIYIRALAGYEKALGPNHTSTLRTVDNLGVLYASQGKLDEAEQMHIRALAGKE' A
#
# COMPACT_ATOMS: atom_id res chain seq x y z
N GLN A 1 16.00 7.53 -6.73
CA GLN A 1 15.53 7.61 -5.32
C GLN A 1 14.37 8.60 -5.16
N GLY A 2 14.54 9.90 -5.39
CA GLY A 2 13.47 10.89 -5.10
C GLY A 2 12.07 10.63 -5.69
N LYS A 3 11.95 10.12 -6.93
CA LYS A 3 10.64 9.80 -7.52
C LYS A 3 9.88 8.67 -6.79
N LEU A 4 10.60 7.73 -6.18
CA LEU A 4 9.98 6.64 -5.42
C LEU A 4 9.49 7.15 -4.07
N ASP A 5 10.21 8.07 -3.46
CA ASP A 5 9.83 8.69 -2.18
C ASP A 5 8.59 9.59 -2.35
N GLU A 6 8.49 10.32 -3.46
CA GLU A 6 7.28 11.07 -3.83
C GLU A 6 6.08 10.14 -4.07
N ALA A 7 6.30 9.02 -4.78
CA ALA A 7 5.26 8.02 -5.01
C ALA A 7 4.75 7.41 -3.69
N GLU A 8 5.65 7.17 -2.74
CA GLU A 8 5.33 6.63 -1.41
C GLU A 8 4.37 7.55 -0.67
N GLN A 9 4.69 8.85 -0.61
CA GLN A 9 3.84 9.86 0.02
C GLN A 9 2.45 9.94 -0.62
N ILE A 10 2.38 9.84 -1.96
CA ILE A 10 1.11 9.84 -2.68
C ILE A 10 0.27 8.60 -2.32
N TYR A 11 0.88 7.41 -2.31
CA TYR A 11 0.17 6.18 -1.97
C TYR A 11 -0.30 6.15 -0.52
N ILE A 12 0.50 6.63 0.44
CA ILE A 12 0.11 6.75 1.86
C ILE A 12 -1.10 7.67 2.00
N ARG A 13 -1.09 8.83 1.34
CA ARG A 13 -2.23 9.77 1.36
C ARG A 13 -3.48 9.16 0.72
N ALA A 14 -3.33 8.47 -0.41
CA ALA A 14 -4.44 7.79 -1.07
C ALA A 14 -5.02 6.68 -0.17
N LEU A 15 -4.16 5.90 0.48
CA LEU A 15 -4.56 4.83 1.39
C LEU A 15 -5.41 5.37 2.54
N ALA A 16 -4.95 6.43 3.22
CA ALA A 16 -5.70 7.05 4.31
C ALA A 16 -7.10 7.57 3.84
N GLY A 17 -7.17 8.11 2.62
CA GLY A 17 -8.43 8.53 2.02
C GLY A 17 -9.38 7.36 1.76
N TYR A 18 -8.88 6.27 1.17
CA TYR A 18 -9.68 5.08 0.89
C TYR A 18 -10.10 4.34 2.15
N GLU A 19 -9.24 4.19 3.15
CA GLU A 19 -9.59 3.62 4.44
C GLU A 19 -10.72 4.40 5.11
N LYS A 20 -10.65 5.74 5.09
CA LYS A 20 -11.70 6.60 5.66
C LYS A 20 -13.02 6.51 4.90
N ALA A 21 -12.98 6.45 3.57
CA ALA A 21 -14.18 6.52 2.74
C ALA A 21 -14.85 5.15 2.52
N LEU A 22 -14.06 4.09 2.40
CA LEU A 22 -14.51 2.76 1.96
C LEU A 22 -14.25 1.67 3.01
N GLY A 23 -13.41 1.95 4.00
CA GLY A 23 -12.98 0.99 5.00
C GLY A 23 -11.69 0.24 4.61
N PRO A 24 -11.05 -0.42 5.59
CA PRO A 24 -9.76 -1.08 5.42
C PRO A 24 -9.80 -2.31 4.49
N ASN A 25 -10.94 -3.00 4.42
CA ASN A 25 -11.09 -4.25 3.66
C ASN A 25 -11.73 -4.04 2.27
N HIS A 26 -12.01 -2.81 1.88
CA HIS A 26 -12.56 -2.55 0.57
C HIS A 26 -11.53 -2.82 -0.53
N THR A 27 -11.95 -3.41 -1.65
CA THR A 27 -11.07 -3.81 -2.77
C THR A 27 -10.13 -2.70 -3.23
N SER A 28 -10.60 -1.46 -3.35
CA SER A 28 -9.77 -0.31 -3.71
C SER A 28 -8.70 0.00 -2.66
N THR A 29 -9.04 -0.10 -1.38
CA THR A 29 -8.11 0.10 -0.25
C THR A 29 -7.02 -0.96 -0.29
N LEU A 30 -7.41 -2.24 -0.42
CA LEU A 30 -6.48 -3.37 -0.49
C LEU A 30 -5.55 -3.30 -1.71
N ARG A 31 -6.05 -2.85 -2.86
CA ARG A 31 -5.22 -2.60 -4.04
C ARG A 31 -4.20 -1.50 -3.81
N THR A 32 -4.56 -0.44 -3.09
CA THR A 32 -3.62 0.62 -2.72
C THR A 32 -2.53 0.11 -1.77
N VAL A 33 -2.89 -0.73 -0.80
CA VAL A 33 -1.93 -1.41 0.08
C VAL A 33 -0.96 -2.28 -0.74
N ASP A 34 -1.47 -3.10 -1.66
CA ASP A 34 -0.65 -3.98 -2.51
C ASP A 34 0.35 -3.19 -3.37
N ASN A 35 -0.10 -2.07 -3.97
CA ASN A 35 0.77 -1.18 -4.73
C ASN A 35 1.87 -0.52 -3.88
N LEU A 36 1.59 -0.24 -2.59
CA LEU A 36 2.60 0.25 -1.65
C LEU A 36 3.66 -0.83 -1.40
N GLY A 37 3.25 -2.11 -1.33
CA GLY A 37 4.16 -3.24 -1.24
C GLY A 37 5.11 -3.34 -2.44
N VAL A 38 4.58 -3.23 -3.66
CA VAL A 38 5.39 -3.20 -4.90
C VAL A 38 6.39 -2.05 -4.91
N LEU A 39 5.97 -0.86 -4.44
CA LEU A 39 6.84 0.29 -4.34
C LEU A 39 7.99 0.06 -3.36
N TYR A 40 7.70 -0.51 -2.19
CA TYR A 40 8.71 -0.85 -1.19
C TYR A 40 9.71 -1.89 -1.68
N ALA A 41 9.25 -2.92 -2.38
CA ALA A 41 10.13 -3.89 -3.04
C ALA A 41 11.07 -3.19 -4.05
N SER A 42 10.54 -2.23 -4.82
CA SER A 42 11.33 -1.44 -5.79
C SER A 42 12.35 -0.51 -5.13
N GLN A 43 12.14 -0.14 -3.86
CA GLN A 43 13.10 0.62 -3.04
C GLN A 43 14.11 -0.28 -2.29
N GLY A 44 13.96 -1.61 -2.36
CA GLY A 44 14.75 -2.56 -1.58
C GLY A 44 14.30 -2.73 -0.12
N LYS A 45 13.14 -2.18 0.24
CA LYS A 45 12.51 -2.26 1.56
C LYS A 45 11.64 -3.52 1.63
N LEU A 46 12.28 -4.69 1.72
CA LEU A 46 11.60 -5.97 1.58
C LEU A 46 10.66 -6.29 2.75
N ASP A 47 11.04 -5.91 3.98
CA ASP A 47 10.22 -6.16 5.18
C ASP A 47 8.92 -5.36 5.11
N GLU A 48 8.99 -4.08 4.72
CA GLU A 48 7.81 -3.24 4.53
C GLU A 48 6.93 -3.73 3.37
N ALA A 49 7.56 -4.22 2.30
CA ALA A 49 6.83 -4.80 1.16
C ALA A 49 6.03 -6.04 1.56
N GLU A 50 6.66 -6.96 2.31
CA GLU A 50 6.01 -8.17 2.82
C GLU A 50 4.80 -7.83 3.70
N GLN A 51 4.95 -6.88 4.63
CA GLN A 51 3.85 -6.44 5.48
C GLN A 51 2.65 -5.91 4.69
N MET A 52 2.91 -5.13 3.64
CA MET A 52 1.84 -4.62 2.77
C MET A 52 1.12 -5.76 2.03
N HIS A 53 1.86 -6.71 1.46
CA HIS A 53 1.24 -7.84 0.76
C HIS A 53 0.44 -8.75 1.70
N ILE A 54 0.94 -9.05 2.90
CA ILE A 54 0.20 -9.80 3.92
C ILE A 54 -1.11 -9.11 4.25
N ARG A 55 -1.06 -7.80 4.49
CA ARG A 55 -2.26 -7.01 4.78
C ARG A 55 -3.26 -7.03 3.62
N ALA A 56 -2.79 -6.90 2.38
CA ALA A 56 -3.64 -6.91 1.20
C ALA A 56 -4.28 -8.28 0.96
N LEU A 57 -3.59 -9.38 1.30
CA LEU A 57 -4.11 -10.75 1.21
C LEU A 57 -5.17 -11.02 2.29
N ALA A 58 -4.89 -10.65 3.54
CA ALA A 58 -5.80 -10.88 4.67
C ALA A 58 -7.16 -10.19 4.50
N GLY A 59 -7.24 -9.09 3.73
CA GLY A 59 -8.51 -8.42 3.44
C GLY A 59 -9.32 -9.03 2.30
N LYS A 60 -8.77 -9.99 1.54
CA LYS A 60 -9.45 -10.68 0.43
C LYS A 60 -10.09 -12.01 0.83
N GLU A 61 -9.81 -12.50 2.04
CA GLU A 61 -10.41 -13.70 2.65
C GLU A 61 -11.76 -13.36 3.30
#